data_AF-A0A4P2QBI8-F1
#
_entry.id   AF-A0A4P2QBI8-F1
#
_cell.length_a   1.000
_cell.length_b   1.000
_cell.length_c   1.000
_cell.angle_alpha   90.00
_cell.angle_beta   90.00
_cell.angle_gamma   90.00
#
_symmetry.space_group_name_H-M   'P 1'
#
loop_
_entity.id
_entity.type
_entity.pdbx_description
1 polymer ?
#
loop_
_entity_poly.entity_id
_entity_poly.type
_entity_poly.pdbx_seq_one_letter_code
_entity_poly.pdbx_strand_id
1 'polypeptide(L)'
;MAEIHEWFEQFKQSIRKEALQEGFKEGLEKGLKEGQIRPLARQFEKKLGRPLSEAEQFVLVERFDRLGLNRLDDVRLELSADALAAWLAEPAAH
;
A
#
# COMPACT_ATOMS: atom_id res chain seq x y z
N MET A 1 -45.74 -1.19 -17.93
CA MET A 1 -44.77 -0.09 -18.18
C MET A 1 -44.26 0.52 -16.88
N ALA A 2 -45.10 0.79 -15.87
CA ALA A 2 -44.66 1.31 -14.56
C ALA A 2 -43.74 0.33 -13.79
N GLU A 3 -44.07 -0.96 -13.74
CA GLU A 3 -43.26 -1.96 -13.01
C GLU A 3 -41.84 -2.13 -13.57
N ILE A 4 -41.66 -2.03 -14.89
CA ILE A 4 -40.33 -2.10 -15.53
C ILE A 4 -39.49 -0.87 -15.17
N HIS A 5 -40.12 0.30 -15.08
CA HIS A 5 -39.44 1.53 -14.68
C HIS A 5 -39.02 1.47 -13.20
N GLU A 6 -39.91 1.05 -12.31
CA GLU A 6 -39.61 0.89 -10.89
C GLU A 6 -38.51 -0.14 -10.63
N TRP A 7 -38.56 -1.29 -11.31
CA TRP A 7 -37.51 -2.29 -11.25
C TRP A 7 -36.15 -1.74 -11.71
N PHE A 8 -36.13 -0.98 -12.82
CA PHE A 8 -34.90 -0.38 -13.33
C PHE A 8 -34.33 0.69 -12.39
N GLU A 9 -35.18 1.49 -11.74
CA GLU A 9 -34.73 2.45 -10.71
C GLU A 9 -34.16 1.72 -9.49
N GLN A 10 -34.82 0.66 -9.01
CA GLN A 10 -34.30 -0.15 -7.91
C GLN A 10 -32.95 -0.79 -8.25
N PHE A 11 -32.80 -1.30 -9.48
CA PHE A 11 -31.53 -1.85 -9.97
C PHE A 11 -30.41 -0.80 -9.99
N LYS A 12 -30.67 0.42 -10.51
CA LYS A 12 -29.67 1.50 -10.46
C LYS A 12 -29.27 1.86 -9.03
N GLN A 13 -30.22 1.83 -8.09
CA GLN A 13 -29.94 2.09 -6.69
C GLN A 13 -29.12 0.97 -6.04
N SER A 14 -29.35 -0.30 -6.38
CA SER A 14 -28.53 -1.41 -5.87
C SER A 14 -27.10 -1.29 -6.36
N ILE A 15 -26.90 -1.11 -7.67
CA ILE A 15 -25.57 -0.93 -8.27
C ILE A 15 -24.83 0.27 -7.66
N ARG A 16 -25.52 1.39 -7.45
CA ARG A 16 -24.90 2.57 -6.81
C ARG A 16 -24.44 2.26 -5.39
N LYS A 17 -25.24 1.55 -4.60
CA LYS A 17 -24.87 1.16 -3.23
C LYS A 17 -23.69 0.21 -3.21
N GLU A 18 -23.69 -0.80 -4.08
CA GLU A 18 -22.59 -1.76 -4.21
C GLU A 18 -21.29 -1.06 -4.59
N ALA A 19 -21.32 -0.21 -5.64
CA ALA A 19 -20.15 0.56 -6.06
C ALA A 19 -19.60 1.49 -4.96
N LEU A 20 -20.48 2.11 -4.15
CA LEU A 20 -20.08 2.95 -3.03
C LEU A 20 -19.41 2.13 -1.92
N GLN A 21 -19.92 0.93 -1.64
CA GLN A 21 -19.34 0.04 -0.64
C GLN A 21 -17.97 -0.48 -1.09
N GLU A 22 -17.85 -0.92 -2.35
CA GLU A 22 -16.58 -1.38 -2.91
C GLU A 22 -15.55 -0.25 -2.95
N GLY A 23 -15.93 0.93 -3.45
CA GLY A 23 -15.04 2.10 -3.50
C GLY A 23 -14.59 2.54 -2.09
N PHE A 24 -15.47 2.50 -1.10
CA PHE A 24 -15.10 2.79 0.29
C PHE A 24 -14.12 1.76 0.84
N LYS A 25 -14.35 0.47 0.58
CA LYS A 25 -13.46 -0.61 1.01
C LYS A 25 -12.07 -0.47 0.39
N GLU A 26 -11.98 -0.32 -0.94
CA GLU A 26 -10.70 -0.13 -1.62
C GLU A 26 -9.98 1.13 -1.15
N GLY A 27 -10.72 2.23 -0.97
CA GLY A 27 -10.16 3.49 -0.49
C GLY A 27 -9.58 3.36 0.91
N LEU A 28 -10.28 2.65 1.80
CA LEU A 28 -9.81 2.37 3.15
C LEU A 28 -8.55 1.49 3.13
N GLU A 29 -8.54 0.42 2.33
CA GLU A 29 -7.38 -0.48 2.20
C GLU A 29 -6.15 0.26 1.67
N LYS A 30 -6.31 1.05 0.60
CA LYS A 30 -5.22 1.89 0.04
C LYS A 30 -4.74 2.93 1.04
N GLY A 31 -5.66 3.62 1.73
CA GLY A 31 -5.34 4.64 2.71
C GLY A 31 -4.57 4.10 3.92
N LEU A 32 -4.99 2.94 4.44
CA LEU A 32 -4.29 2.26 5.54
C LEU A 32 -2.89 1.81 5.11
N LYS A 33 -2.75 1.25 3.90
CA LYS A 33 -1.45 0.85 3.35
C LYS A 33 -0.51 2.05 3.19
N GLU A 34 -0.96 3.13 2.54
CA GLU A 34 -0.15 4.35 2.41
C GLU A 34 0.23 4.95 3.78
N GLY A 35 -0.71 4.91 4.74
CA GLY A 35 -0.50 5.36 6.12
C GLY A 35 0.61 4.60 6.85
N GLN A 36 0.85 3.34 6.49
CA GLN A 36 1.93 2.51 7.06
C GLN A 36 3.25 2.66 6.29
N ILE A 37 3.20 2.74 4.96
CA ILE A 37 4.40 2.81 4.12
C ILE A 37 5.11 4.16 4.27
N ARG A 38 4.39 5.29 4.32
CA ARG A 38 5.02 6.61 4.37
C ARG A 38 5.89 6.83 5.62
N PRO A 39 5.46 6.50 6.85
CA PRO A 39 6.32 6.58 8.02
C PRO A 39 7.53 5.67 7.93
N LEU A 40 7.35 4.44 7.44
CA LEU A 40 8.41 3.46 7.28
C LEU A 40 9.49 3.95 6.31
N ALA A 41 9.08 4.48 5.14
CA ALA A 41 9.98 5.09 4.18
C ALA A 41 10.83 6.20 4.82
N ARG A 42 10.21 7.11 5.58
CA ARG A 42 10.96 8.17 6.30
C ARG A 42 11.96 7.62 7.31
N GLN A 43 11.64 6.50 7.96
CA GLN A 43 12.58 5.88 8.90
C GLN A 43 13.77 5.26 8.17
N PHE A 44 13.55 4.68 6.99
CA PHE A 44 14.61 4.14 6.14
C PHE A 44 15.51 5.27 5.64
N GLU A 45 14.93 6.36 5.15
CA GLU A 45 15.67 7.57 4.73
C GLU A 45 16.54 8.13 5.85
N LYS A 46 16.00 8.21 7.07
CA LYS A 46 16.76 8.63 8.26
C LYS A 46 17.93 7.69 8.55
N LYS A 47 17.75 6.38 8.40
CA LYS A 47 18.81 5.39 8.62
C LYS A 47 19.90 5.47 7.54
N LEU A 48 19.51 5.73 6.29
CA LEU A 48 20.42 5.87 5.16
C LEU A 48 21.11 7.23 5.10
N GLY A 49 20.57 8.24 5.79
CA GLY A 49 21.07 9.62 5.73
C GLY A 49 20.78 10.32 4.39
N ARG A 50 19.89 9.76 3.57
CA ARG A 50 19.50 10.30 2.25
C ARG A 50 18.06 9.92 1.90
N PRO A 51 17.38 10.66 1.01
CA PRO A 51 16.08 10.25 0.49
C PRO A 51 16.16 8.92 -0.28
N LEU A 52 15.04 8.19 -0.30
CA LEU A 52 14.88 7.02 -1.16
C LEU A 52 14.63 7.46 -2.60
N SER A 53 15.34 6.85 -3.54
CA SER A 53 15.03 6.98 -4.96
C SER A 53 13.67 6.35 -5.29
N GLU A 54 13.08 6.70 -6.43
CA GLU A 54 11.80 6.13 -6.88
C GLU A 54 11.85 4.61 -6.99
N ALA A 55 12.97 4.05 -7.45
CA ALA A 55 13.18 2.60 -7.52
C ALA A 55 13.18 1.95 -6.13
N GLU A 56 13.88 2.54 -5.15
CA GLU A 56 13.90 2.03 -3.77
C GLU A 56 12.52 2.16 -3.09
N GLN A 57 11.77 3.24 -3.39
CA GLN A 57 10.39 3.38 -2.93
C GLN A 57 9.49 2.30 -3.52
N PHE A 58 9.63 1.99 -4.80
CA PHE A 58 8.89 0.91 -5.45
C PHE A 58 9.20 -0.44 -4.81
N VAL A 59 10.49 -0.76 -4.60
CA VAL A 59 10.90 -1.99 -3.91
C VAL A 59 10.35 -2.06 -2.48
N LEU A 60 10.35 -0.95 -1.75
CA LEU A 60 9.76 -0.89 -0.42
C LEU A 60 8.26 -1.21 -0.42
N VAL A 61 7.51 -0.68 -1.40
CA VAL A 61 6.07 -0.97 -1.56
C VAL A 61 5.85 -2.44 -1.89
N GLU A 62 6.56 -3.00 -2.86
CA GLU A 62 6.44 -4.42 -3.23
C GLU A 62 6.76 -5.34 -2.06
N ARG A 63 7.78 -5.00 -1.27
CA ARG A 63 8.14 -5.78 -0.09
C ARG A 63 7.19 -5.60 1.08
N PHE A 64 6.58 -4.43 1.21
CA PHE A 64 5.49 -4.25 2.16
C PHE A 64 4.34 -5.21 1.84
N ASP A 65 3.98 -5.33 0.57
CA ASP A 65 2.93 -6.27 0.13
C ASP A 65 3.30 -7.74 0.36
N ARG A 66 4.57 -8.09 0.15
CA ARG A 66 5.05 -9.47 0.28
C ARG A 66 5.34 -9.90 1.71
N LEU A 67 5.96 -9.02 2.50
CA LEU A 67 6.54 -9.34 3.82
C LEU A 67 5.74 -8.78 4.99
N GLY A 68 4.94 -7.74 4.75
CA GLY A 68 4.19 -7.02 5.78
C GLY A 68 5.06 -6.13 6.67
N LEU A 69 4.38 -5.31 7.49
CA LEU A 69 5.02 -4.28 8.31
C LEU A 69 6.05 -4.83 9.32
N ASN A 70 5.71 -5.91 10.03
CA ASN A 70 6.56 -6.47 11.09
C ASN A 70 7.94 -6.85 10.55
N ARG A 71 7.98 -7.54 9.39
CA ARG A 71 9.25 -7.97 8.81
C ARG A 71 10.09 -6.80 8.33
N LEU A 72 9.46 -5.73 7.82
CA LEU A 72 10.17 -4.53 7.43
C LEU A 72 10.72 -3.74 8.61
N ASP A 73 10.02 -3.77 9.75
CA ASP A 73 10.53 -3.20 11.00
C ASP A 73 11.73 -3.98 11.52
N ASP A 74 11.73 -5.31 11.43
CA ASP A 74 12.90 -6.13 11.76
C ASP A 74 14.09 -5.79 10.87
N VAL A 75 13.90 -5.75 9.54
CA VAL A 75 14.94 -5.35 8.57
C VAL A 75 15.52 -3.99 8.91
N ARG A 76 14.66 -3.03 9.26
CA ARG A 76 15.07 -1.69 9.67
C ARG A 76 15.90 -1.70 10.93
N LEU A 77 15.63 -2.59 11.88
CA LEU A 77 16.36 -2.67 13.14
C LEU A 77 17.69 -3.42 12.97
N GLU A 78 17.67 -4.53 12.23
CA GLU A 78 18.78 -5.48 12.10
C GLU A 78 19.85 -5.05 11.10
N LEU A 79 19.47 -4.50 9.93
CA LEU A 79 20.44 -4.18 8.89
C LEU A 79 21.21 -2.89 9.17
N SER A 80 22.52 -2.84 8.88
CA SER A 80 23.26 -1.57 8.84
C SER A 80 22.74 -0.66 7.72
N ALA A 81 23.15 0.61 7.69
CA ALA A 81 22.76 1.52 6.61
C ALA A 81 23.21 1.01 5.23
N ASP A 82 24.43 0.50 5.11
CA ASP A 82 24.94 -0.07 3.85
C ASP A 82 24.21 -1.34 3.45
N ALA A 83 23.93 -2.23 4.41
CA ALA A 83 23.16 -3.45 4.15
C ALA A 83 21.72 -3.13 3.75
N LEU A 84 21.11 -2.10 4.36
CA LEU A 84 19.77 -1.63 3.99
C LEU A 84 19.76 -1.03 2.57
N ALA A 85 20.78 -0.27 2.20
CA ALA A 85 20.90 0.28 0.85
C ALA A 85 21.02 -0.85 -0.19
N ALA A 86 21.88 -1.84 0.06
CA ALA A 86 22.02 -3.00 -0.81
C ALA A 86 20.71 -3.80 -0.90
N TRP A 87 20.04 -4.01 0.24
CA TRP A 87 18.77 -4.71 0.31
C TRP A 87 17.70 -4.01 -0.54
N LEU A 88 17.58 -2.67 -0.47
CA LEU A 88 16.64 -1.90 -1.30
C LEU A 88 17.02 -1.84 -2.78
N ALA A 89 18.30 -1.93 -3.11
CA ALA A 89 18.79 -1.92 -4.50
C ALA A 89 18.58 -3.26 -5.23
N GLU A 90 18.36 -4.36 -4.51
CA GLU A 90 18.17 -5.69 -5.08
C GLU A 90 16.71 -6.16 -4.91
N PRO A 91 15.86 -6.07 -5.95
CA PRO A 91 14.43 -6.43 -5.85
C PRO A 91 14.19 -7.89 -5.41
N ALA A 92 15.12 -8.78 -5.72
CA ALA A 92 15.02 -10.21 -5.44
C ALA A 92 15.46 -10.62 -4.02
N ALA A 93 16.10 -9.74 -3.23
CA ALA A 93 16.57 -10.14 -1.90
C ALA A 93 15.37 -10.54 -0.99
N HIS A 94 15.55 -11.62 -0.24
CA HIS A 94 14.52 -12.27 0.58
C HIS A 94 14.35 -11.60 1.95
#